data_AF-B0D978-F1
#
_entry.id   AF-B0D978-F1
#
_cell.length_a   1.000
_cell.length_b   1.000
_cell.length_c   1.000
_cell.angle_alpha   90.00
_cell.angle_beta   90.00
_cell.angle_gamma   90.00
#
_symmetry.space_group_name_H-M   'P 1'
#
loop_
_entity.id
_entity.type
_entity.pdbx_description
1 polymer ?
#
loop_
_entity_poly.entity_id
_entity_poly.type
_entity_poly.pdbx_seq_one_letter_code
_entity_poly.pdbx_strand_id
1 'polypeptide(L)'
;MKVPVSALEGCLASFIAADERRTKASTQFFADTGLMAMLCCHDHVLWLVNMTTAGERQYYALVLIKMLFILSMTVGILYDIGCQLERSCQIWGFLEEFMARILFALAVFHGYGHQWPCQLVYHPCKCEGFGLSDGEVLSSY
;
A
#
# COMPACT_ATOMS: atom_id res chain seq x y z
N MET A 1 -14.59 6.92 5.89
CA MET A 1 -13.17 7.26 6.18
C MET A 1 -13.04 8.29 7.31
N LYS A 2 -11.95 8.22 8.10
CA LYS A 2 -11.70 9.09 9.27
C LYS A 2 -10.87 10.35 8.95
N VAL A 3 -10.25 10.42 7.77
CA VAL A 3 -9.42 11.55 7.32
C VAL A 3 -10.22 12.46 6.39
N PRO A 4 -10.13 13.80 6.51
CA PRO A 4 -10.78 14.73 5.59
C PRO A 4 -10.32 14.54 4.13
N VAL A 5 -11.24 14.74 3.18
CA VAL A 5 -10.96 14.57 1.74
C VAL A 5 -9.80 15.48 1.28
N SER A 6 -9.77 16.73 1.74
CA SER A 6 -8.70 17.68 1.42
C SER A 6 -7.32 17.21 1.87
N ALA A 7 -7.24 16.56 3.04
CA ALA A 7 -5.99 15.97 3.51
C ALA A 7 -5.57 14.77 2.64
N LEU A 8 -6.52 13.94 2.19
CA LEU A 8 -6.22 12.83 1.28
C LEU A 8 -5.79 13.31 -0.11
N GLU A 9 -6.37 14.39 -0.62
CA GLU A 9 -5.91 15.02 -1.87
C GLU A 9 -4.48 15.56 -1.72
N GLY A 10 -4.18 16.20 -0.59
CA GLY A 10 -2.82 16.62 -0.24
C GLY A 10 -1.84 15.45 -0.12
N CYS A 11 -2.28 14.31 0.43
CA CYS A 11 -1.46 13.09 0.48
C CYS A 11 -1.17 12.60 -0.94
N LEU A 12 -2.20 12.46 -1.79
CA LEU A 12 -2.05 12.02 -3.18
C LEU A 12 -1.06 12.89 -3.96
N ALA A 13 -1.15 14.22 -3.80
CA ALA A 13 -0.24 15.17 -4.44
C ALA A 13 1.22 15.07 -3.96
N SER A 14 1.45 14.50 -2.77
CA SER A 14 2.79 14.36 -2.17
C SER A 14 3.55 13.13 -2.67
N PHE A 15 2.87 12.10 -3.20
CA PHE A 15 3.51 10.88 -3.72
C PHE A 15 3.95 11.04 -5.17
N ILE A 16 5.22 11.43 -5.35
CA ILE A 16 5.89 11.52 -6.67
C ILE A 16 6.33 10.13 -7.17
N ALA A 17 6.36 9.10 -6.30
CA ALA A 17 6.79 7.75 -6.66
C ALA A 17 5.89 7.05 -7.70
N ALA A 18 4.62 7.46 -7.79
CA ALA A 18 3.65 7.00 -8.79
C ALA A 18 3.57 7.91 -10.03
N ASP A 19 4.56 8.78 -10.25
CA ASP A 19 4.64 9.61 -11.45
C ASP A 19 5.02 8.73 -12.66
N GLU A 20 4.02 8.40 -13.49
CA GLU A 20 4.21 7.67 -14.76
C GLU A 20 5.23 8.36 -15.70
N ARG A 21 5.54 9.65 -15.48
CA ARG A 21 6.49 10.42 -16.28
C ARG A 21 7.95 10.10 -15.97
N ARG A 22 8.25 9.45 -14.84
CA ARG A 22 9.61 8.97 -14.51
C ARG A 22 9.71 7.47 -14.73
N THR A 23 10.22 7.10 -15.91
CA THR A 23 10.55 5.72 -16.24
C THR A 23 11.71 5.23 -15.36
N LYS A 24 11.42 4.55 -14.24
CA LYS A 24 12.43 4.00 -13.33
C LYS A 24 13.18 2.78 -13.92
N ALA A 25 12.59 2.09 -14.91
CA ALA A 25 13.18 0.92 -15.56
C ALA A 25 12.92 0.92 -17.08
N SER A 26 13.95 0.60 -17.87
CA SER A 26 13.84 0.53 -19.33
C SER A 26 13.04 -0.70 -19.76
N THR A 27 11.90 -0.48 -20.41
CA THR A 27 11.11 -1.55 -21.08
C THR A 27 11.75 -2.04 -22.38
N GLN A 28 12.89 -1.47 -22.79
CA GLN A 28 13.54 -1.79 -24.06
C GLN A 28 14.20 -3.18 -24.05
N PHE A 29 14.58 -3.68 -22.88
CA PHE A 29 15.32 -4.95 -22.72
C PHE A 29 14.65 -5.95 -21.79
N PHE A 30 13.70 -5.53 -20.95
CA PHE A 30 13.05 -6.38 -19.96
C PHE A 30 11.53 -6.28 -20.09
N ALA A 31 10.86 -7.44 -20.11
CA ALA A 31 9.39 -7.53 -20.11
C ALA A 31 8.80 -7.11 -18.76
N ASP A 32 9.54 -7.35 -17.68
CA ASP A 32 9.20 -6.96 -16.32
C ASP A 32 9.96 -5.68 -15.95
N THR A 33 9.22 -4.66 -15.50
CA THR A 33 9.75 -3.37 -15.04
C THR A 33 10.02 -3.33 -13.54
N GLY A 34 9.66 -4.39 -12.81
CA GLY A 34 9.86 -4.50 -11.36
C GLY A 34 9.12 -5.69 -10.75
N LEU A 35 9.27 -5.84 -9.44
CA LEU A 35 8.54 -6.81 -8.62
C LEU A 35 7.80 -6.06 -7.52
N MET A 36 6.57 -6.48 -7.23
CA MET A 36 5.92 -6.15 -5.98
C MET A 36 5.72 -7.40 -5.14
N ALA A 37 6.09 -7.31 -3.87
CA ALA A 37 6.00 -8.39 -2.91
C ALA A 37 4.99 -8.06 -1.82
N MET A 38 4.30 -9.09 -1.34
CA MET A 38 3.58 -9.05 -0.06
C MET A 38 4.36 -9.91 0.93
N LEU A 39 4.68 -9.31 2.08
CA LEU A 39 5.45 -9.94 3.13
C LEU A 39 4.60 -10.05 4.40
N CYS A 40 4.88 -11.05 5.22
CA CYS A 40 4.32 -11.12 6.57
C CYS A 40 5.12 -10.24 7.53
N CYS A 41 4.63 -10.07 8.76
CA CYS A 41 5.33 -9.31 9.81
C CYS A 41 6.66 -9.92 10.30
N HIS A 42 7.07 -11.08 9.76
CA HIS A 42 8.35 -11.73 10.05
C HIS A 42 9.29 -11.69 8.84
N ASP A 43 9.04 -10.78 7.90
CA ASP A 43 9.85 -10.55 6.70
C ASP A 43 9.93 -11.73 5.73
N HIS A 44 8.95 -12.65 5.79
CA HIS A 44 8.81 -13.72 4.81
C HIS A 44 7.89 -13.29 3.66
N VAL A 45 8.39 -13.44 2.44
CA VAL A 45 7.60 -13.27 1.22
C VAL A 45 6.48 -14.30 1.17
N LEU A 46 5.25 -13.82 1.12
CA LEU A 46 4.05 -14.64 0.92
C LEU A 46 3.73 -14.78 -0.56
N TRP A 47 3.79 -13.66 -1.29
CA TRP A 47 3.45 -13.57 -2.70
C TRP A 47 4.31 -12.54 -3.42
N LEU A 48 4.56 -12.79 -4.70
CA LEU A 48 5.27 -11.90 -5.62
C LEU A 48 4.44 -11.73 -6.88
N VAL A 49 4.44 -10.52 -7.43
CA VAL A 49 3.85 -10.23 -8.74
C VAL A 49 4.86 -9.48 -9.61
N ASN A 50 4.99 -9.95 -10.84
CA ASN A 50 5.78 -9.27 -11.86
C ASN A 50 5.04 -8.03 -12.33
N MET A 51 5.72 -6.89 -12.29
CA MET A 51 5.19 -5.65 -12.84
C MET A 51 5.56 -5.56 -14.30
N THR A 52 4.59 -5.71 -15.19
CA THR A 52 4.79 -5.68 -16.65
C THR A 52 4.48 -4.31 -17.27
N THR A 53 4.06 -3.35 -16.44
CA THR A 53 3.74 -1.99 -16.84
C THR A 53 4.59 -1.00 -16.06
N ALA A 54 5.02 0.08 -16.71
CA ALA A 54 5.74 1.15 -16.04
C ALA A 54 4.93 1.74 -14.87
N GLY A 55 5.59 1.87 -13.71
CA GLY A 55 5.04 2.47 -12.51
C GLY A 55 4.39 1.48 -11.53
N GLU A 56 4.48 1.80 -10.24
CA GLU A 56 3.83 1.09 -9.14
C GLU A 56 2.32 1.35 -9.16
N ARG A 57 1.59 0.55 -9.95
CA ARG A 57 0.13 0.69 -10.07
C ARG A 57 -0.60 0.02 -8.90
N GLN A 58 -1.66 0.66 -8.42
CA GLN A 58 -2.44 0.17 -7.26
C GLN A 58 -3.05 -1.23 -7.47
N TYR A 59 -3.34 -1.65 -8.71
CA TYR A 59 -3.98 -2.95 -8.95
C TYR A 59 -3.12 -4.14 -8.55
N TYR A 60 -1.80 -4.01 -8.58
CA TYR A 60 -0.90 -5.08 -8.15
C TYR A 60 -1.09 -5.34 -6.64
N ALA A 61 -1.21 -4.27 -5.83
CA ALA A 61 -1.48 -4.39 -4.39
C ALA A 61 -2.87 -5.00 -4.15
N LEU A 62 -3.90 -4.56 -4.90
CA LEU A 62 -5.25 -5.13 -4.79
C LEU A 62 -5.28 -6.64 -5.06
N VAL A 63 -4.54 -7.11 -6.08
CA VAL A 63 -4.45 -8.54 -6.39
C VAL A 63 -3.77 -9.31 -5.27
N LEU A 64 -2.66 -8.82 -4.72
CA LEU A 64 -1.96 -9.47 -3.61
C LEU A 64 -2.86 -9.58 -2.37
N ILE A 65 -3.62 -8.53 -2.06
CA ILE A 65 -4.58 -8.55 -0.95
C ILE A 65 -5.69 -9.57 -1.20
N LYS A 66 -6.25 -9.60 -2.41
CA LYS A 66 -7.27 -10.59 -2.77
C LYS A 66 -6.75 -12.04 -2.60
N MET A 67 -5.50 -12.30 -2.95
CA MET A 67 -4.87 -13.61 -2.77
C MET A 67 -4.65 -13.96 -1.30
N LEU A 68 -4.33 -12.98 -0.45
CA LEU A 68 -4.17 -13.20 1.00
C LEU A 68 -5.47 -13.67 1.66
N PHE A 69 -6.61 -13.13 1.22
CA PHE A 69 -7.92 -13.37 1.83
C PHE A 69 -8.54 -14.74 1.54
N ILE A 70 -7.83 -15.62 0.84
CA ILE A 70 -8.08 -17.07 0.83
C ILE A 70 -8.04 -17.61 2.28
N LEU A 71 -7.24 -16.98 3.15
CA LEU A 71 -7.19 -17.25 4.58
C LEU A 71 -8.28 -16.44 5.29
N SER A 72 -9.26 -17.12 5.92
CA SER A 72 -10.37 -16.46 6.63
C SER A 72 -9.93 -15.82 7.95
N MET A 73 -9.14 -14.74 7.88
CA MET A 73 -8.61 -14.01 9.04
C MET A 73 -8.79 -12.48 8.91
N THR A 74 -8.63 -11.75 10.01
CA THR A 74 -8.52 -10.29 10.02
C THR A 74 -7.06 -9.90 9.85
N VAL A 75 -6.76 -8.94 8.98
CA VAL A 75 -5.38 -8.59 8.61
C VAL A 75 -5.17 -7.07 8.68
N GLY A 76 -4.04 -6.67 9.27
CA GLY A 76 -3.50 -5.33 9.13
C GLY A 76 -2.56 -5.24 7.92
N ILE A 77 -2.77 -4.23 7.07
CA ILE A 77 -1.97 -3.97 5.87
C ILE A 77 -1.20 -2.67 6.08
N LEU A 78 0.12 -2.78 6.04
CA LEU A 78 1.04 -1.65 5.98
C LEU A 78 1.41 -1.41 4.53
N TYR A 79 1.15 -0.20 4.04
CA TYR A 79 1.46 0.19 2.66
C TYR A 79 1.74 1.68 2.57
N ASP A 80 2.71 2.07 1.74
CA ASP A 80 3.19 3.45 1.61
C ASP A 80 2.08 4.44 1.32
N ILE A 81 1.10 4.02 0.52
CA ILE A 81 -0.10 4.80 0.18
C ILE A 81 -1.38 4.13 0.69
N GLY A 82 -1.31 3.45 1.84
CA GLY A 82 -2.43 2.73 2.44
C GLY A 82 -3.71 3.56 2.59
N CYS A 83 -3.58 4.86 2.90
CA CYS A 83 -4.73 5.78 2.97
C CYS A 83 -5.43 5.98 1.61
N GLN A 84 -4.67 6.01 0.50
CA GLN A 84 -5.22 6.11 -0.85
C GLN A 84 -5.80 4.77 -1.29
N LEU A 85 -5.17 3.66 -0.89
CA LEU A 85 -5.68 2.33 -1.21
C LEU A 85 -7.05 2.10 -0.56
N GLU A 86 -7.21 2.42 0.74
CA GLU A 86 -8.50 2.37 1.41
C GLU A 86 -9.54 3.28 0.74
N ARG A 87 -9.14 4.52 0.39
CA ARG A 87 -10.01 5.46 -0.35
C ARG A 87 -10.47 4.85 -1.68
N SER A 88 -9.57 4.27 -2.46
CA SER A 88 -9.88 3.61 -3.73
C SER A 88 -10.85 2.44 -3.53
N CYS A 89 -10.64 1.61 -2.50
CA CYS A 89 -11.58 0.54 -2.14
C CYS A 89 -12.98 1.07 -1.82
N GLN A 90 -13.07 2.13 -1.03
CA GLN A 90 -14.37 2.71 -0.63
C GLN A 90 -15.12 3.38 -1.79
N ILE A 91 -14.41 4.03 -2.72
CA ILE A 91 -15.05 4.73 -3.85
C ILE A 91 -15.45 3.76 -4.95
N TRP A 92 -14.60 2.78 -5.26
CA TRP A 92 -14.76 1.91 -6.43
C TRP A 92 -15.28 0.50 -6.10
N GLY A 93 -15.51 0.19 -4.82
CA GLY A 93 -15.99 -1.13 -4.38
C GLY A 93 -14.93 -2.24 -4.47
N PHE A 94 -13.63 -1.89 -4.50
CA PHE A 94 -12.59 -2.91 -4.49
C PHE A 94 -12.53 -3.61 -3.13
N LEU A 95 -12.38 -4.93 -3.14
CA LEU A 95 -12.24 -5.77 -1.93
C LEU A 95 -13.43 -5.67 -0.97
N GLU A 96 -14.62 -5.28 -1.44
CA GLU A 96 -15.81 -5.04 -0.61
C GLU A 96 -16.13 -6.22 0.35
N GLU A 97 -16.00 -7.46 -0.14
CA GLU A 97 -16.17 -8.70 0.62
C GLU A 97 -15.17 -8.86 1.80
N PHE A 98 -14.04 -8.16 1.76
CA PHE A 98 -12.95 -8.26 2.74
C PHE A 98 -12.78 -7.01 3.59
N MET A 99 -13.38 -5.88 3.20
CA MET A 99 -13.15 -4.58 3.84
C MET A 99 -13.40 -4.59 5.36
N ALA A 100 -14.38 -5.36 5.84
CA ALA A 100 -14.67 -5.49 7.27
C ALA A 100 -13.54 -6.17 8.08
N ARG A 101 -12.62 -6.86 7.39
CA ARG A 101 -11.51 -7.63 7.96
C ARG A 101 -10.15 -7.02 7.66
N ILE A 102 -10.11 -5.86 7.01
CA ILE A 102 -8.86 -5.17 6.67
C ILE A 102 -8.72 -3.93 7.54
N LEU A 103 -7.57 -3.81 8.20
CA LEU A 103 -7.10 -2.54 8.76
C LEU A 103 -5.99 -2.01 7.86
N PHE A 104 -6.08 -0.75 7.45
CA PHE A 104 -5.02 -0.07 6.70
C PHE A 104 -4.20 0.82 7.64
N ALA A 105 -2.88 0.80 7.45
CA ALA A 105 -1.94 1.70 8.09
C ALA A 105 -0.81 2.07 7.11
N LEU A 106 -0.03 3.08 7.46
CA LEU A 106 1.12 3.53 6.67
C LEU A 106 2.41 2.90 7.17
N ALA A 107 3.32 2.58 6.26
CA ALA A 107 4.71 2.31 6.65
C ALA A 107 5.30 3.57 7.34
N VAL A 108 5.99 3.39 8.47
CA VAL A 108 6.43 4.49 9.35
C VAL A 108 7.31 5.49 8.61
N PHE A 109 8.25 5.01 7.81
CA PHE A 109 9.17 5.85 7.04
C PHE A 109 8.48 6.68 5.96
N HIS A 110 7.37 6.17 5.41
CA HIS A 110 6.56 6.88 4.42
C HIS A 110 5.53 7.81 5.06
N GLY A 111 5.27 7.68 6.37
CA GLY A 111 4.32 8.51 7.12
C GLY A 111 4.57 10.01 6.96
N TYR A 112 5.83 10.45 6.90
CA TYR A 112 6.21 11.85 6.72
C TYR A 112 5.81 12.44 5.36
N GLY A 113 5.59 11.59 4.34
CA GLY A 113 5.07 12.00 3.04
C GLY A 113 3.57 12.30 3.04
N HIS A 114 2.86 11.97 4.13
CA HIS A 114 1.41 12.20 4.25
C HIS A 114 1.10 13.47 5.04
N GLN A 115 -0.10 14.01 4.81
CA GLN A 115 -0.63 15.15 5.56
C GLN A 115 -0.83 14.79 7.04
N TRP A 116 -0.69 15.77 7.93
CA TRP A 116 -0.80 15.57 9.38
C TRP A 116 -2.06 14.80 9.83
N PRO A 117 -3.29 15.06 9.32
CA PRO A 117 -4.46 14.27 9.69
C PRO A 117 -4.36 12.79 9.29
N CYS A 118 -3.69 12.50 8.17
CA CYS A 118 -3.47 11.12 7.73
C CYS A 118 -2.50 10.39 8.66
N GLN A 119 -1.41 11.05 9.08
CA GLN A 119 -0.49 10.51 10.08
C GLN A 119 -1.18 10.23 11.43
N LEU A 120 -2.13 11.06 11.86
CA LEU A 120 -2.85 10.78 13.10
C LEU A 120 -3.70 9.51 13.04
N VAL A 121 -4.30 9.22 11.88
CA VAL A 121 -5.25 8.12 11.71
C VAL A 121 -4.57 6.81 11.33
N TYR A 122 -3.56 6.88 10.47
CA TYR A 122 -2.97 5.70 9.83
C TYR A 122 -1.58 5.33 10.33
N HIS A 123 -1.01 6.07 11.28
CA HIS A 123 0.29 5.70 11.84
C HIS A 123 0.15 4.39 12.63
N PRO A 124 1.00 3.36 12.40
CA PRO A 124 0.83 2.03 12.97
C PRO A 124 0.83 2.03 14.50
N CYS A 125 1.69 2.82 15.15
CA CYS A 125 1.66 2.98 16.61
C CYS A 125 0.36 3.62 17.17
N LYS A 126 -0.55 4.12 16.32
CA LYS A 126 -1.87 4.65 16.68
C LYS A 126 -3.00 3.71 16.24
N CYS A 127 -2.68 2.61 15.58
CA CYS A 127 -3.62 1.62 15.09
C CYS A 127 -3.46 0.32 15.89
N GLU A 128 -4.54 -0.11 16.56
CA GLU A 128 -4.54 -1.41 17.22
C GLU A 128 -4.31 -2.54 16.20
N GLY A 129 -3.54 -3.55 16.58
CA GLY A 129 -3.23 -4.71 15.75
C GLY A 129 -1.90 -4.67 14.98
N PHE A 130 -1.21 -3.53 14.93
CA PHE A 130 0.09 -3.42 14.24
C PHE A 130 1.31 -3.53 15.16
N GLY A 131 1.12 -3.46 16.49
CA GLY A 131 2.21 -3.56 17.46
C GLY A 131 3.27 -2.47 17.24
N LEU A 132 4.54 -2.87 17.23
CA LEU A 132 5.69 -1.99 16.93
C LEU A 132 6.20 -2.19 15.49
N SER A 133 5.38 -2.74 14.60
CA SER A 133 5.77 -2.95 13.20
C SER A 133 5.94 -1.60 12.51
N ASP A 134 7.07 -1.41 11.85
CA ASP A 134 7.36 -0.22 11.05
C ASP A 134 6.82 -0.33 9.61
N GLY A 135 6.58 -1.56 9.14
CA GLY A 135 6.12 -1.83 7.78
C GLY A 135 7.20 -1.66 6.73
N GLU A 136 8.47 -1.59 7.15
CA GLU A 136 9.60 -1.64 6.23
C GLU A 136 10.09 -3.08 6.10
N VAL A 137 10.06 -3.60 4.87
CA VAL A 137 10.80 -4.82 4.55
C VAL A 137 11.57 -4.58 3.26
N LEU A 138 12.87 -4.33 3.41
CA LEU A 138 13.90 -4.25 2.37
C LEU A 138 13.46 -3.61 1.03
N SER A 139 13.63 -2.30 0.95
CA SER A 139 14.02 -1.65 -0.32
C SER A 139 15.32 -2.28 -0.80
N SER A 140 15.31 -3.00 -1.92
CA SER A 140 16.54 -3.48 -2.54
C SER A 140 16.49 -3.37 -4.07
N TYR A 141 17.19 -2.31 -4.53
CA TYR A 141 17.86 -2.05 -5.82
C TYR A 141 17.03 -1.89 -7.10
#